data_AF-A0A536X4Z2-F1
#
_entry.id   AF-A0A536X4Z2-F1
#
_cell.length_a   1.000
_cell.length_b   1.000
_cell.length_c   1.000
_cell.angle_alpha   90.00
_cell.angle_beta   90.00
_cell.angle_gamma   90.00
#
_symmetry.space_group_name_H-M   'P 1'
#
loop_
_entity.id
_entity.type
_entity.pdbx_description
1 polymer ?
#
loop_
_entity_poly.entity_id
_entity_poly.type
_entity_poly.pdbx_seq_one_letter_code
_entity_poly.pdbx_strand_id
1 'polypeptide(L)'
;KIITEVRERRLHIRFGPGPVQTQQPIRFRLELKTLAALEANGSGSVRIAALSTTALSLRLDGSTETRLAQLTARTLDARLDGASELTVDAGRVDSQRIVISGSGRYAAQRLASRVADVAIDGSGESRVAVAERLSARITGSGELLFSGHPQVVQSVTGSGEIRRLGS
;
A
#
# COMPACT_ATOMS: atom_id res chain seq x y z
N LYS A 1 -18.51 16.40 14.31
CA LYS A 1 -18.78 17.08 13.01
C LYS A 1 -17.78 16.58 11.97
N ILE A 2 -18.21 16.28 10.74
CA ILE A 2 -17.29 15.97 9.63
C ILE A 2 -16.89 17.29 8.95
N ILE A 3 -15.61 17.44 8.61
CA ILE A 3 -15.06 18.57 7.89
C ILE A 3 -14.56 18.06 6.54
N THR A 4 -15.06 18.69 5.47
CA THR A 4 -14.69 18.40 4.08
C THR A 4 -14.22 19.68 3.43
N GLU A 5 -12.99 19.69 2.92
CA GLU A 5 -12.37 20.90 2.39
C GLU A 5 -11.39 20.57 1.27
N VAL A 6 -11.37 21.39 0.21
CA VAL A 6 -10.35 21.30 -0.83
C VAL A 6 -9.35 22.44 -0.65
N ARG A 7 -8.06 22.12 -0.50
CA ARG A 7 -6.94 23.07 -0.48
C ARG A 7 -5.84 22.57 -1.38
N GLU A 8 -5.25 23.44 -2.21
CA GLU A 8 -4.09 23.10 -3.04
C GLU A 8 -4.25 21.80 -3.84
N ARG A 9 -5.45 21.58 -4.40
CA ARG A 9 -5.83 20.38 -5.18
C ARG A 9 -5.87 19.08 -4.37
N ARG A 10 -5.85 19.15 -3.04
CA ARG A 10 -6.06 18.03 -2.12
C ARG A 10 -7.41 18.16 -1.42
N LEU A 11 -8.18 17.08 -1.46
CA LEU A 11 -9.42 16.95 -0.67
C LEU A 11 -9.07 16.41 0.72
N HIS A 12 -9.46 17.14 1.75
CA HIS A 12 -9.35 16.74 3.14
C HIS A 12 -10.73 16.36 3.67
N ILE A 13 -10.87 15.13 4.14
CA ILE A 13 -12.05 14.65 4.87
C ILE A 13 -11.57 14.20 6.25
N ARG A 14 -12.07 14.83 7.30
CA ARG A 14 -11.65 14.52 8.68
C ARG A 14 -12.76 14.80 9.68
N PHE A 15 -12.60 14.26 10.89
CA PHE A 15 -13.42 14.68 12.00
C PHE A 15 -12.94 16.03 12.56
N GLY A 16 -13.90 16.89 12.90
CA GLY A 16 -13.64 18.06 13.73
C GLY A 16 -13.34 17.67 15.18
N PRO A 17 -12.93 18.64 16.01
CA PRO A 17 -12.62 18.38 17.41
C PRO A 17 -13.82 17.81 18.17
N GLY A 18 -13.53 16.98 19.19
CA GLY A 18 -14.50 16.32 20.05
C GLY A 18 -14.76 14.85 19.69
N PRO A 19 -15.40 14.09 20.60
CA PRO A 19 -15.72 12.69 20.36
C PRO A 19 -16.71 12.56 19.19
N VAL A 20 -16.53 11.50 18.41
CA VAL A 20 -17.42 11.16 17.31
C VAL A 20 -18.16 9.89 17.70
N GLN A 21 -19.45 10.03 17.99
CA GLN A 21 -20.35 8.90 18.19
C GLN A 21 -21.29 8.81 17.00
N THR A 22 -21.44 7.60 16.46
CA THR A 22 -22.26 7.34 15.28
C THR A 22 -23.12 6.12 15.54
N GLN A 23 -24.40 6.19 15.22
CA GLN A 23 -25.30 5.01 15.29
C GLN A 23 -25.23 4.14 14.03
N GLN A 24 -24.60 4.64 12.96
CA GLN A 24 -24.43 3.94 11.68
C GLN A 24 -23.03 4.23 11.10
N PRO A 25 -22.49 3.34 10.26
CA PRO A 25 -21.20 3.55 9.60
C PRO A 25 -21.21 4.81 8.73
N ILE A 26 -20.16 5.63 8.86
CA ILE A 26 -19.96 6.79 7.97
C ILE A 26 -19.36 6.28 6.65
N ARG A 27 -19.97 6.67 5.53
CA ARG A 27 -19.53 6.28 4.18
C ARG A 27 -19.33 7.52 3.32
N PHE A 28 -18.19 7.59 2.65
CA PHE A 28 -17.89 8.60 1.64
C PHE A 28 -17.78 7.93 0.27
N ARG A 29 -18.43 8.51 -0.74
CA ARG A 29 -18.26 8.13 -2.15
C ARG A 29 -17.69 9.34 -2.89
N LEU A 30 -16.56 9.15 -3.56
CA LEU A 30 -15.84 10.19 -4.27
C LEU A 30 -15.66 9.78 -5.73
N GLU A 31 -15.95 10.70 -6.63
CA GLU A 31 -15.64 10.57 -8.06
C GLU A 31 -14.54 11.55 -8.40
N LEU A 32 -13.41 11.02 -8.87
CA LEU A 32 -12.19 11.78 -9.12
C LEU A 32 -11.77 11.59 -10.57
N LYS A 33 -11.44 12.68 -11.27
CA LYS A 33 -10.87 12.60 -12.63
C LYS A 33 -9.50 11.93 -12.62
N THR A 34 -8.70 12.24 -11.62
CA THR A 34 -7.33 11.73 -11.44
C THR A 34 -7.06 11.55 -9.95
N LEU A 35 -6.38 10.46 -9.59
CA LEU A 35 -5.87 10.24 -8.25
C LEU A 35 -4.36 10.01 -8.32
N ALA A 36 -3.59 10.91 -7.72
CA ALA A 36 -2.13 10.82 -7.65
C ALA A 36 -1.65 10.42 -6.25
N ALA A 37 -2.42 10.75 -5.21
CA ALA A 37 -2.08 10.42 -3.83
C ALA A 37 -3.33 10.14 -2.99
N LEU A 38 -3.24 9.16 -2.11
CA LEU A 38 -4.19 8.90 -1.04
C LEU A 38 -3.42 8.81 0.28
N GLU A 39 -3.96 9.49 1.29
CA GLU A 39 -3.51 9.34 2.67
C GLU A 39 -4.72 8.94 3.52
N ALA A 40 -4.61 7.83 4.23
CA ALA A 40 -5.64 7.32 5.12
C ALA A 40 -5.02 7.06 6.49
N ASN A 41 -5.56 7.72 7.51
CA ASN A 41 -5.07 7.63 8.88
C ASN A 41 -6.24 7.19 9.78
N GLY A 42 -5.99 6.22 10.68
CA GLY A 42 -6.98 5.70 11.64
C GLY A 42 -7.33 4.23 11.38
N SER A 43 -8.61 3.87 11.47
CA SER A 43 -9.09 2.47 11.40
C SER A 43 -10.17 2.24 10.33
N GLY A 44 -10.18 3.09 9.30
CA GLY A 44 -11.16 3.04 8.22
C GLY A 44 -10.79 2.08 7.09
N SER A 45 -11.77 1.78 6.22
CA SER A 45 -11.53 1.06 4.97
C SER A 45 -11.64 1.98 3.76
N VAL A 46 -10.79 1.74 2.76
CA VAL A 46 -10.80 2.45 1.48
C VAL A 46 -10.93 1.43 0.34
N ARG A 47 -11.89 1.68 -0.55
CA ARG A 47 -12.08 0.88 -1.77
C ARG A 47 -11.85 1.79 -2.97
N ILE A 48 -10.89 1.43 -3.81
CA ILE A 48 -10.54 2.15 -5.03
C ILE A 48 -10.87 1.23 -6.21
N ALA A 49 -11.68 1.74 -7.14
CA ALA A 49 -11.98 1.04 -8.38
C ALA A 49 -10.75 0.97 -9.31
N ALA A 50 -10.93 0.55 -10.55
CA ALA A 50 -9.85 0.56 -11.54
C ALA A 50 -9.29 1.99 -11.70
N LEU A 51 -7.96 2.11 -11.62
CA LEU A 51 -7.25 3.38 -11.68
C LEU A 51 -6.13 3.34 -12.71
N SER A 52 -6.09 4.34 -13.59
CA SER A 52 -4.96 4.60 -14.47
C SER A 52 -4.37 5.97 -14.14
N THR A 53 -3.07 6.02 -13.86
CA THR A 53 -2.36 7.25 -13.50
C THR A 53 -0.88 7.15 -13.89
N THR A 54 -0.14 8.25 -13.88
CA THR A 54 1.32 8.18 -14.06
C THR A 54 1.99 7.64 -12.80
N ALA A 55 1.63 8.17 -11.64
CA ALA A 55 2.23 7.84 -10.36
C ALA A 55 1.13 7.80 -9.31
N LEU A 56 1.20 6.82 -8.42
CA LEU A 56 0.31 6.70 -7.27
C LEU A 56 1.14 6.65 -5.99
N SER A 57 0.85 7.54 -5.05
CA SER A 57 1.36 7.48 -3.68
C SER A 57 0.26 7.08 -2.70
N LEU A 58 0.47 6.04 -1.92
CA LEU A 58 -0.43 5.58 -0.86
C LEU A 58 0.29 5.68 0.48
N ARG A 59 -0.27 6.43 1.43
CA ARG A 59 0.22 6.51 2.81
C ARG A 59 -0.90 6.06 3.74
N LEU A 60 -0.68 4.94 4.42
CA LEU A 60 -1.68 4.27 5.24
C LEU A 60 -1.14 4.16 6.66
N ASP A 61 -1.77 4.83 7.62
CA ASP A 61 -1.33 4.88 9.01
C ASP A 61 -2.45 4.41 9.95
N GLY A 62 -2.07 3.66 10.99
CA GLY A 62 -2.96 3.06 11.98
C GLY A 62 -3.30 1.62 11.64
N SER A 63 -4.57 1.34 11.39
CA SER A 63 -5.12 0.01 11.11
C SER A 63 -6.14 0.09 9.97
N THR A 64 -5.72 0.72 8.87
CA THR A 64 -6.58 0.93 7.71
C THR A 64 -6.58 -0.29 6.79
N GLU A 65 -7.72 -0.59 6.17
CA GLU A 65 -7.82 -1.62 5.13
C GLU A 65 -8.06 -0.97 3.77
N THR A 66 -7.09 -1.03 2.86
CA THR A 66 -7.22 -0.47 1.51
C THR A 66 -7.24 -1.58 0.48
N ARG A 67 -8.24 -1.56 -0.42
CA ARG A 67 -8.30 -2.44 -1.59
C ARG A 67 -8.40 -1.63 -2.88
N LEU A 68 -7.46 -1.88 -3.78
CA LEU A 68 -7.40 -1.29 -5.12
C LEU A 68 -7.68 -2.39 -6.16
N ALA A 69 -8.78 -2.25 -6.89
CA ALA A 69 -9.27 -3.31 -7.79
C ALA A 69 -8.36 -3.55 -9.02
N GLN A 70 -7.85 -2.48 -9.63
CA GLN A 70 -6.90 -2.60 -10.73
C GLN A 70 -6.04 -1.34 -10.82
N LEU A 71 -4.73 -1.48 -10.97
CA LEU A 71 -3.81 -0.37 -11.15
C LEU A 71 -3.07 -0.46 -12.49
N THR A 72 -3.07 0.62 -13.26
CA THR A 72 -2.13 0.84 -14.36
C THR A 72 -1.39 2.14 -14.11
N ALA A 73 -0.10 2.05 -13.77
CA ALA A 73 0.73 3.23 -13.55
C ALA A 73 2.17 3.04 -14.01
N ARG A 74 2.98 4.11 -14.02
CA ARG A 74 4.43 3.97 -14.12
C ARG A 74 5.02 3.62 -12.77
N THR A 75 4.61 4.35 -11.72
CA THR A 75 5.15 4.16 -10.37
C THR A 75 4.06 3.99 -9.33
N LEU A 76 4.33 3.11 -8.36
CA LEU A 76 3.58 2.98 -7.12
C LEU A 76 4.55 3.18 -5.94
N ASP A 77 4.24 4.14 -5.05
CA ASP A 77 4.91 4.30 -3.76
C ASP A 77 3.87 4.04 -2.66
N ALA A 78 4.00 2.93 -1.93
CA ALA A 78 3.12 2.55 -0.84
C ALA A 78 3.89 2.53 0.49
N ARG A 79 3.43 3.31 1.46
CA ARG A 79 3.91 3.33 2.84
C ARG A 79 2.79 2.88 3.76
N LEU A 80 3.04 1.82 4.51
CA LEU A 80 2.11 1.21 5.45
C LEU A 80 2.75 1.29 6.84
N ASP A 81 2.18 2.12 7.69
CA ASP A 81 2.62 2.28 9.07
C ASP A 81 1.56 1.65 10.02
N GLY A 82 2.03 1.04 11.11
CA GLY A 82 1.19 0.36 12.09
C GLY A 82 0.76 -1.04 11.64
N ALA A 83 -0.54 -1.30 11.64
CA ALA A 83 -1.18 -2.56 11.24
C ALA A 83 -2.06 -2.37 9.99
N SER A 84 -1.70 -1.43 9.12
CA SER A 84 -2.43 -1.15 7.89
C SER A 84 -2.28 -2.28 6.87
N GLU A 85 -3.33 -2.52 6.09
CA GLU A 85 -3.36 -3.49 5.00
C GLU A 85 -3.63 -2.81 3.66
N LEU A 86 -2.87 -3.22 2.63
CA LEU A 86 -3.09 -2.82 1.25
C LEU A 86 -3.14 -4.04 0.36
N THR A 87 -4.29 -4.25 -0.29
CA THR A 87 -4.45 -5.25 -1.36
C THR A 87 -4.58 -4.55 -2.71
N VAL A 88 -3.73 -4.92 -3.68
CA VAL A 88 -3.90 -4.55 -5.09
C VAL A 88 -4.26 -5.79 -5.87
N ASP A 89 -5.52 -5.83 -6.33
CA ASP A 89 -6.11 -7.04 -6.88
C ASP A 89 -5.46 -7.45 -8.21
N ALA A 90 -5.14 -6.51 -9.10
CA ALA A 90 -4.50 -6.78 -10.38
C ALA A 90 -3.87 -5.52 -11.00
N GLY A 91 -3.05 -5.72 -12.03
CA GLY A 91 -2.66 -4.66 -12.95
C GLY A 91 -1.18 -4.70 -13.32
N ARG A 92 -0.64 -3.53 -13.68
CA ARG A 92 0.78 -3.38 -14.03
C ARG A 92 1.33 -2.03 -13.62
N VAL A 93 2.59 -2.03 -13.18
CA VAL A 93 3.40 -0.84 -12.98
C VAL A 93 4.83 -1.08 -13.47
N ASP A 94 5.58 -0.01 -13.77
CA ASP A 94 6.99 -0.18 -14.11
C ASP A 94 7.81 -0.43 -12.83
N SER A 95 7.57 0.39 -11.81
CA SER A 95 8.23 0.27 -10.50
C SER A 95 7.27 0.32 -9.32
N GLN A 96 7.56 -0.47 -8.29
CA GLN A 96 6.90 -0.38 -6.98
C GLN A 96 7.93 -0.11 -5.89
N ARG A 97 7.66 0.86 -5.01
CA ARG A 97 8.38 1.08 -3.76
C ARG A 97 7.44 0.82 -2.61
N ILE A 98 7.75 -0.18 -1.79
CA ILE A 98 6.92 -0.60 -0.67
C ILE A 98 7.71 -0.42 0.62
N VAL A 99 7.16 0.32 1.58
CA VAL A 99 7.72 0.46 2.92
C VAL A 99 6.66 0.04 3.92
N ILE A 100 6.99 -0.92 4.77
CA ILE A 100 6.13 -1.39 5.85
C ILE A 100 6.85 -1.15 7.17
N SER A 101 6.25 -0.36 8.05
CA SER A 101 6.73 -0.09 9.41
C SER A 101 5.71 -0.64 10.42
N GLY A 102 6.07 -1.70 11.14
CA GLY A 102 5.18 -2.39 12.09
C GLY A 102 4.75 -3.78 11.61
N SER A 103 3.45 -4.06 11.65
CA SER A 103 2.86 -5.39 11.38
C SER A 103 1.90 -5.39 10.18
N GLY A 104 1.97 -4.34 9.35
CA GLY A 104 1.11 -4.18 8.18
C GLY A 104 1.32 -5.24 7.10
N ARG A 105 0.36 -5.32 6.18
CA ARG A 105 0.34 -6.31 5.08
C ARG A 105 0.21 -5.63 3.73
N TYR A 106 1.09 -5.96 2.81
CA TYR A 106 0.97 -5.61 1.39
C TYR A 106 0.73 -6.85 0.53
N ALA A 107 -0.39 -6.92 -0.18
CA ALA A 107 -0.75 -8.05 -1.03
C ALA A 107 -0.99 -7.60 -2.49
N ALA A 108 -0.02 -7.86 -3.36
CA ALA A 108 -0.07 -7.43 -4.77
C ALA A 108 0.50 -8.49 -5.73
N GLN A 109 0.17 -9.76 -5.50
CA GLN A 109 0.67 -10.91 -6.29
C GLN A 109 0.26 -10.88 -7.77
N ARG A 110 -0.79 -10.12 -8.12
CA ARG A 110 -1.27 -9.95 -9.50
C ARG A 110 -1.02 -8.55 -10.06
N LEU A 111 -0.22 -7.74 -9.36
CA LEU A 111 0.27 -6.46 -9.86
C LEU A 111 1.66 -6.68 -10.45
N ALA A 112 1.73 -6.87 -11.77
CA ALA A 112 2.99 -7.08 -12.46
C ALA A 112 3.88 -5.83 -12.34
N SER A 113 5.16 -6.02 -12.00
CA SER A 113 6.16 -4.97 -12.06
C SER A 113 7.46 -5.40 -12.71
N ARG A 114 8.18 -4.44 -13.32
CA ARG A 114 9.54 -4.70 -13.79
C ARG A 114 10.50 -4.71 -12.61
N VAL A 115 10.42 -3.68 -11.77
CA VAL A 115 11.30 -3.53 -10.61
C VAL A 115 10.51 -3.28 -9.33
N ALA A 116 11.02 -3.79 -8.21
CA ALA A 116 10.48 -3.50 -6.89
C ALA A 116 11.59 -3.20 -5.88
N ASP A 117 11.33 -2.24 -5.01
CA ASP A 117 12.11 -1.94 -3.81
C ASP A 117 11.20 -2.12 -2.59
N VAL A 118 11.51 -3.09 -1.74
CA VAL A 118 10.69 -3.46 -0.59
C VAL A 118 11.51 -3.35 0.68
N ALA A 119 11.05 -2.54 1.62
CA ALA A 119 11.61 -2.41 2.96
C ALA A 119 10.54 -2.77 4.00
N ILE A 120 10.87 -3.71 4.88
CA ILE A 120 10.03 -4.10 6.02
C ILE A 120 10.82 -3.85 7.29
N ASP A 121 10.29 -3.01 8.17
CA ASP A 121 10.79 -2.79 9.52
C ASP A 121 9.73 -3.24 10.52
N GLY A 122 9.99 -4.34 11.24
CA GLY A 122 9.05 -4.99 12.14
C GLY A 122 8.67 -6.41 11.72
N SER A 123 7.39 -6.74 11.81
CA SER A 123 6.84 -8.09 11.62
C SER A 123 5.83 -8.16 10.47
N GLY A 124 5.81 -7.15 9.61
CA GLY A 124 4.90 -7.06 8.48
C GLY A 124 5.16 -8.07 7.37
N GLU A 125 4.21 -8.17 6.45
CA GLU A 125 4.23 -9.13 5.35
C GLU A 125 4.05 -8.42 4.01
N SER A 126 4.82 -8.80 2.99
CA SER A 126 4.68 -8.25 1.64
C SER A 126 4.65 -9.37 0.60
N ARG A 127 3.71 -9.29 -0.35
CA ARG A 127 3.61 -10.20 -1.50
C ARG A 127 3.67 -9.41 -2.81
N VAL A 128 4.70 -9.65 -3.63
CA VAL A 128 4.97 -8.89 -4.87
C VAL A 128 5.19 -9.77 -6.10
N ALA A 129 4.85 -9.27 -7.30
CA ALA A 129 5.19 -9.90 -8.57
C ALA A 129 6.18 -9.03 -9.36
N VAL A 130 7.39 -9.55 -9.61
CA VAL A 130 8.53 -8.76 -10.13
C VAL A 130 9.26 -9.50 -11.23
N ALA A 131 9.47 -8.86 -12.37
CA ALA A 131 10.05 -9.49 -13.55
C ALA A 131 11.59 -9.37 -13.63
N GLU A 132 12.17 -8.22 -13.29
CA GLU A 132 13.58 -7.91 -13.63
C GLU A 132 14.47 -7.75 -12.41
N ARG A 133 14.08 -6.93 -11.43
CA ARG A 133 14.92 -6.65 -10.24
C ARG A 133 14.11 -6.46 -8.98
N LEU A 134 14.52 -7.14 -7.92
CA LEU A 134 13.97 -7.00 -6.57
C LEU A 134 15.09 -6.56 -5.62
N SER A 135 14.96 -5.36 -5.06
CA SER A 135 15.71 -4.91 -3.88
C SER A 135 14.84 -5.17 -2.65
N ALA A 136 15.34 -5.95 -1.70
CA ALA A 136 14.60 -6.32 -0.50
C ALA A 136 15.42 -6.09 0.76
N ARG A 137 14.83 -5.40 1.74
CA ARG A 137 15.40 -5.21 3.07
C ARG A 137 14.39 -5.58 4.12
N ILE A 138 14.78 -6.42 5.07
CA ILE A 138 13.99 -6.72 6.26
C ILE A 138 14.83 -6.43 7.50
N THR A 139 14.27 -5.64 8.41
CA THR A 139 14.75 -5.47 9.79
C THR A 139 13.66 -5.98 10.72
N GLY A 140 13.95 -6.99 11.54
CA GLY A 140 12.97 -7.64 12.42
C GLY A 140 12.60 -9.06 11.96
N SER A 141 11.30 -9.37 12.03
CA SER A 141 10.76 -10.73 11.83
C SER A 141 9.75 -10.81 10.69
N GLY A 142 9.69 -9.79 9.83
CA GLY A 142 8.75 -9.74 8.70
C GLY A 142 9.06 -10.74 7.59
N GLU A 143 8.10 -10.88 6.67
CA GLU A 143 8.18 -11.81 5.54
C GLU A 143 7.97 -11.09 4.21
N LEU A 144 8.81 -11.40 3.22
CA LEU A 144 8.61 -11.01 1.82
C LEU A 144 8.46 -12.25 0.94
N LEU A 145 7.29 -12.39 0.33
CA LEU A 145 7.02 -13.38 -0.69
C LEU A 145 7.03 -12.72 -2.06
N PHE A 146 7.76 -13.29 -3.02
CA PHE A 146 7.79 -12.76 -4.38
C PHE A 146 7.58 -13.84 -5.44
N SER A 147 6.99 -13.45 -6.58
CA SER A 147 6.90 -14.28 -7.78
C SER A 147 7.62 -13.63 -8.97
N GLY A 148 7.96 -14.43 -9.98
CA GLY A 148 8.73 -14.02 -11.16
C GLY A 148 10.18 -14.54 -11.11
N HIS A 149 11.05 -14.00 -11.95
CA HIS A 149 12.48 -14.38 -12.03
C HIS A 149 13.41 -13.16 -11.99
N PRO A 150 13.28 -12.25 -11.00
CA PRO A 150 14.12 -11.07 -10.93
C PRO A 150 15.54 -11.41 -10.46
N GLN A 151 16.49 -10.52 -10.75
CA GLN A 151 17.74 -10.43 -10.00
C GLN A 151 17.41 -9.91 -8.59
N VAL A 152 17.73 -10.68 -7.56
CA VAL A 152 17.42 -10.37 -6.17
C VAL A 152 18.67 -9.83 -5.46
N VAL A 153 18.56 -8.64 -4.89
CA VAL A 153 19.49 -8.10 -3.91
C VAL A 153 18.75 -8.01 -2.59
N GLN A 154 19.24 -8.71 -1.58
CA GLN A 154 18.54 -8.80 -0.30
C GLN A 154 19.45 -8.60 0.91
N SER A 155 18.87 -8.04 1.97
CA SER A 155 19.50 -7.93 3.28
C SER A 155 18.44 -8.16 4.37
N VAL A 156 18.74 -9.07 5.29
CA VAL A 156 17.87 -9.40 6.42
C VAL A 156 18.67 -9.20 7.70
N THR A 157 18.14 -8.39 8.61
CA THR A 157 18.65 -8.23 9.99
C THR A 157 17.57 -8.67 10.95
N GLY A 158 17.79 -9.75 11.70
CA GLY A 158 16.80 -10.36 12.57
C GLY A 158 16.39 -11.76 12.07
N SER A 159 15.13 -12.13 12.30
CA SER A 159 14.60 -13.47 12.01
C SER A 159 13.63 -13.49 10.82
N GLY A 160 13.53 -12.40 10.07
CA GLY A 160 12.64 -12.31 8.91
C GLY A 160 13.05 -13.21 7.75
N GLU A 161 12.16 -13.36 6.78
CA GLU A 161 12.35 -14.28 5.65
C GLU A 161 12.01 -13.63 4.31
N ILE A 162 12.78 -13.96 3.27
CA ILE A 162 12.51 -13.58 1.88
C ILE A 162 12.46 -14.85 1.05
N ARG A 163 11.30 -15.13 0.45
CA ARG A 163 11.03 -16.38 -0.26
C ARG A 163 10.39 -16.14 -1.62
N ARG A 164 10.77 -17.00 -2.57
CA ARG A 164 10.08 -17.09 -3.85
C ARG A 164 8.86 -18.00 -3.73
N LEU A 165 7.73 -17.60 -4.32
CA LEU A 165 6.54 -18.43 -4.42
C LEU A 165 6.71 -19.48 -5.52
N GLY A 166 6.41 -20.75 -5.20
CA GLY A 166 6.44 -21.86 -6.17
C GLY A 166 7.83 -22.40 -6.50
N SER A 167 8.80 -22.22 -5.60
CA SER A 167 10.11 -22.91 -5.62
C SER A 167 10.07 -24.22 -4.85
#